data_AF-A0A7S3SCL4-F1
#
_entry.id   AF-A0A7S3SCL4-F1
#
_cell.length_a   1.000
_cell.length_b   1.000
_cell.length_c   1.000
_cell.angle_alpha   90.00
_cell.angle_beta   90.00
_cell.angle_gamma   90.00
#
_symmetry.space_group_name_H-M   'P 1'
#
loop_
_entity.id
_entity.type
_entity.pdbx_description
1 polymer ?
#
loop_
_entity_poly.entity_id
_entity_poly.type
_entity_poly.pdbx_seq_one_letter_code
_entity_poly.pdbx_strand_id
1 'polypeptide(L)'
;AELLEGSHGAPSSPNRSEWINFGLALEATGLSEEEELGLSSFARDALLAARALRARDRNSLDEGCEAVLSAADQAWIQLGFELDAADLSEDEEATLSNFAMDAMAAARILRSRAE
;
A
#
# COMPACT_ATOMS: atom_id res chain seq x y z
N ALA A 1 -40.12 -23.22 4.17
CA ALA A 1 -39.56 -22.88 5.48
C ALA A 1 -38.18 -23.52 5.53
N GLU A 2 -37.20 -22.86 4.94
CA GLU A 2 -36.29 -21.89 5.60
C GLU A 2 -35.35 -22.59 6.59
N LEU A 3 -34.14 -22.89 6.12
CA LEU A 3 -32.95 -22.93 6.95
C LEU A 3 -31.91 -22.02 6.30
N LEU A 4 -31.86 -20.82 6.87
CA LEU A 4 -30.90 -19.75 6.72
C LEU A 4 -29.73 -20.07 7.66
N GLU A 5 -28.61 -20.54 7.12
CA GLU A 5 -27.28 -20.36 7.73
C GLU A 5 -26.33 -20.18 6.53
N GLY A 6 -26.15 -18.95 6.05
CA GLY A 6 -25.44 -17.93 6.82
C GLY A 6 -23.96 -18.18 6.60
N SER A 7 -23.51 -17.89 5.38
CA SER A 7 -22.12 -17.99 4.95
C SER A 7 -21.22 -17.47 6.07
N HIS A 8 -20.43 -18.37 6.64
CA HIS A 8 -19.34 -18.03 7.53
C HIS A 8 -18.42 -17.12 6.71
N GLY A 9 -18.62 -15.82 6.84
CA GLY A 9 -17.75 -14.81 6.25
C GLY A 9 -16.39 -15.07 6.85
N ALA A 10 -15.49 -15.68 6.07
CA ALA A 10 -14.08 -15.53 6.31
C ALA A 10 -13.86 -14.03 6.60
N PRO A 11 -13.12 -13.66 7.66
CA PRO A 11 -12.76 -12.27 7.85
C PRO A 11 -12.12 -11.86 6.54
N SER A 12 -12.83 -11.03 5.76
CA SER A 12 -12.37 -10.60 4.46
C SER A 12 -11.08 -9.87 4.79
N SER A 13 -9.96 -10.46 4.40
CA SER A 13 -8.66 -9.80 4.50
C SER A 13 -8.88 -8.39 4.00
N PRO A 14 -8.49 -7.33 4.75
CA PRO A 14 -8.78 -5.96 4.38
C PRO A 14 -8.43 -5.83 2.90
N ASN A 15 -9.44 -5.51 2.09
CA ASN A 15 -9.25 -5.55 0.64
C ASN A 15 -8.08 -4.61 0.36
N ARG A 16 -7.08 -4.97 -0.45
CA ARG A 16 -5.84 -4.14 -0.53
C ARG A 16 -6.14 -2.68 -0.93
N SER A 17 -7.27 -2.45 -1.60
CA SER A 17 -7.87 -1.13 -1.83
C SER A 17 -8.31 -0.39 -0.57
N GLU A 18 -8.91 -1.07 0.42
CA GLU A 18 -9.24 -0.51 1.73
C GLU A 18 -7.98 -0.15 2.53
N TRP A 19 -6.92 -0.95 2.43
CA TRP A 19 -5.63 -0.63 3.05
C TRP A 19 -5.04 0.68 2.50
N ILE A 20 -5.05 0.88 1.19
CA ILE A 20 -4.63 2.16 0.59
C ILE A 20 -5.57 3.30 0.91
N ASN A 21 -6.89 3.09 0.93
CA ASN A 21 -7.82 4.14 1.33
C ASN A 21 -7.62 4.55 2.80
N PHE A 22 -7.29 3.59 3.66
CA PHE A 22 -6.88 3.86 5.05
C PHE A 22 -5.58 4.68 5.09
N GLY A 23 -4.58 4.32 4.29
CA GLY A 23 -3.36 5.10 4.14
C GLY A 23 -3.61 6.53 3.64
N LEU A 24 -4.50 6.72 2.67
CA LEU A 24 -4.89 8.03 2.15
C LEU A 24 -5.65 8.85 3.20
N ALA A 25 -6.50 8.19 4.01
CA ALA A 25 -7.17 8.84 5.12
C ALA A 25 -6.16 9.30 6.20
N LEU A 26 -5.16 8.48 6.51
CA LEU A 26 -4.06 8.86 7.43
C LEU A 26 -3.20 9.99 6.87
N GLU A 27 -2.88 9.97 5.58
CA GLU A 27 -2.11 11.04 4.95
C GLU A 27 -2.90 12.35 4.98
N ALA A 28 -4.22 12.29 4.77
CA ALA A 28 -5.11 13.44 4.81
C ALA A 28 -5.27 14.04 6.23
N THR A 29 -4.98 13.29 7.31
CA THR A 29 -4.98 13.86 8.66
C THR A 29 -3.73 14.72 8.92
N GLY A 30 -2.69 14.60 8.10
CA GLY A 30 -1.46 15.39 8.23
C GLY A 30 -0.69 15.10 9.51
N LEU A 31 -0.56 13.81 9.84
CA LEU A 31 0.16 13.35 11.04
C LEU A 31 1.58 13.92 11.09
N SER A 32 2.02 14.24 12.30
CA SER A 32 3.41 14.60 12.59
C SER A 32 4.28 13.34 12.63
N GLU A 33 5.59 13.50 12.45
CA GLU A 33 6.56 12.38 12.53
C GLU A 33 6.44 11.58 13.84
N GLU A 34 6.19 12.27 14.95
CA GLU A 34 5.97 11.65 16.28
C GLU A 34 4.70 10.79 16.32
N GLU A 35 3.64 11.20 15.64
CA GLU A 35 2.38 10.46 15.56
C GLU A 35 2.52 9.25 14.64
N GLU A 36 3.28 9.37 13.56
CA GLU A 36 3.62 8.27 12.66
C GLU A 36 4.46 7.18 13.33
N LEU A 37 5.34 7.56 14.26
CA LEU A 37 6.10 6.60 15.06
C LEU A 37 5.19 5.78 16.00
N GLY A 38 4.04 6.32 16.38
CA GLY A 38 3.03 5.62 17.19
C GLY A 38 2.12 4.68 16.38
N LEU A 39 2.20 4.71 15.04
CA LEU A 39 1.42 3.84 14.18
C LEU A 39 1.94 2.41 14.18
N SER A 40 1.04 1.44 13.97
CA SER A 40 1.42 0.07 13.66
C SER A 40 2.17 0.00 12.32
N SER A 41 2.97 -1.05 12.12
CA SER A 41 3.65 -1.28 10.82
C SER A 41 2.67 -1.24 9.66
N PHE A 42 1.54 -1.92 9.79
CA PHE A 42 0.45 -1.92 8.81
C PHE A 42 -0.04 -0.52 8.43
N ALA A 43 -0.18 0.38 9.42
CA ALA A 43 -0.63 1.75 9.19
C ALA A 43 0.46 2.64 8.59
N ARG A 44 1.72 2.42 8.97
CA ARG A 44 2.88 3.10 8.36
C ARG A 44 3.06 2.71 6.91
N ASP A 45 2.97 1.42 6.59
CA ASP A 45 3.11 0.92 5.23
C ASP A 45 1.94 1.42 4.36
N ALA A 46 0.72 1.50 4.92
CA ALA A 46 -0.43 2.12 4.27
C ALA A 46 -0.18 3.60 3.94
N LEU A 47 0.29 4.37 4.94
CA LEU A 47 0.57 5.79 4.81
C LEU A 47 1.66 6.05 3.76
N LEU A 48 2.71 5.23 3.76
CA LEU A 48 3.80 5.31 2.79
C LEU A 48 3.32 4.99 1.38
N ALA A 49 2.52 3.94 1.20
CA ALA A 49 1.94 3.61 -0.10
C ALA A 49 0.96 4.69 -0.60
N ALA A 50 0.21 5.32 0.30
CA ALA A 50 -0.65 6.45 -0.03
C ALA A 50 0.14 7.71 -0.44
N ARG A 51 1.25 8.01 0.25
CA ARG A 51 2.19 9.07 -0.13
C ARG A 51 2.81 8.81 -1.50
N ALA A 52 3.21 7.57 -1.78
CA ALA A 52 3.73 7.17 -3.08
C ALA A 52 2.71 7.38 -4.21
N LEU A 53 1.45 7.05 -3.94
CA LEU A 53 0.36 7.28 -4.88
C LEU A 53 0.16 8.77 -5.15
N ARG A 54 0.11 9.60 -4.09
CA ARG A 54 0.00 11.06 -4.25
C ARG A 54 1.19 11.66 -4.97
N ALA A 55 2.41 11.22 -4.65
CA ALA A 55 3.62 11.69 -5.31
C ALA A 55 3.58 11.38 -6.82
N ARG A 56 3.08 10.20 -7.20
CA ARG A 56 2.89 9.82 -8.60
C ARG A 56 1.82 10.65 -9.31
N ASP A 57 0.66 10.84 -8.67
CA ASP A 57 -0.43 11.69 -9.19
C ASP A 57 0.07 13.11 -9.46
N ARG A 58 0.83 13.69 -8.52
CA ARG A 58 1.42 15.03 -8.68
C ARG A 58 2.59 15.09 -9.65
N ASN A 59 3.28 13.99 -9.93
CA ASN A 59 4.32 13.94 -10.97
C ASN A 59 3.74 14.13 -12.40
N SER A 60 2.41 14.21 -12.56
CA SER A 60 1.76 14.63 -13.81
C SER A 60 1.59 16.16 -13.95
N LEU A 61 1.82 16.94 -12.88
CA LEU A 61 1.59 18.39 -12.84
C LEU A 61 2.69 19.11 -12.02
N ASP A 62 3.68 19.64 -12.75
CA ASP A 62 4.50 20.80 -12.39
C ASP A 62 5.64 20.62 -11.36
N GLU A 63 6.76 21.29 -11.68
CA GLU A 63 8.12 21.15 -11.17
C GLU A 63 8.36 21.65 -9.72
N GLY A 64 7.53 21.26 -8.75
CA GLY A 64 7.56 21.88 -7.41
C GLY A 64 7.32 20.99 -6.19
N CYS A 65 7.14 19.68 -6.33
CA CYS A 65 7.01 18.79 -5.17
C CYS A 65 8.33 18.06 -4.88
N GLU A 66 9.23 18.73 -4.14
CA GLU A 66 10.40 18.11 -3.55
C GLU A 66 9.96 16.94 -2.63
N ALA A 67 10.20 15.72 -3.11
CA ALA A 67 10.28 14.44 -2.39
C ALA A 67 9.44 14.30 -1.10
N VAL A 68 8.14 13.96 -1.26
CA VAL A 68 7.28 13.49 -0.16
C VAL A 68 7.76 12.13 0.41
N LEU A 69 8.60 11.41 -0.34
CA LEU A 69 9.13 10.09 0.02
C LEU A 69 10.63 10.14 0.23
N SER A 70 11.11 9.54 1.32
CA SER A 70 12.54 9.35 1.56
C SER A 70 13.13 8.35 0.56
N ALA A 71 14.48 8.31 0.46
CA ALA A 71 15.17 7.35 -0.40
C ALA A 71 14.85 5.89 -0.01
N ALA A 72 14.61 5.61 1.28
CA ALA A 72 14.21 4.30 1.75
C ALA A 72 12.79 3.94 1.29
N ASP A 73 11.87 4.90 1.33
CA ASP A 73 10.49 4.70 0.90
C ASP A 73 10.40 4.48 -0.61
N GLN A 74 11.20 5.24 -1.38
CA GLN A 74 11.32 5.05 -2.82
C GLN A 74 11.91 3.69 -3.17
N ALA A 75 12.94 3.25 -2.44
CA ALA A 75 13.53 1.92 -2.62
C ALA A 75 12.52 0.81 -2.30
N TRP A 76 11.67 0.99 -1.28
CA TRP A 76 10.61 0.04 -0.96
C TRP A 76 9.55 -0.06 -2.06
N ILE A 77 9.09 1.07 -2.59
CA ILE A 77 8.16 1.09 -3.73
C ILE A 77 8.79 0.44 -4.96
N GLN A 78 10.07 0.73 -5.24
CA GLN A 78 10.80 0.14 -6.35
C GLN A 78 10.93 -1.38 -6.21
N LEU A 79 11.28 -1.86 -5.01
CA LEU A 79 11.29 -3.30 -4.70
C LEU A 79 9.92 -3.92 -4.96
N GLY A 80 8.84 -3.24 -4.59
CA GLY A 80 7.48 -3.68 -4.88
C GLY A 80 7.21 -3.86 -6.37
N PHE A 81 7.66 -2.91 -7.20
CA PHE A 81 7.54 -3.01 -8.66
C PHE A 81 8.41 -4.11 -9.24
N GLU A 82 9.62 -4.31 -8.72
CA GLU A 82 10.51 -5.38 -9.15
C GLU A 82 9.92 -6.76 -8.82
N LEU A 83 9.33 -6.92 -7.63
CA LEU A 83 8.65 -8.15 -7.22
C LEU A 83 7.37 -8.40 -8.04
N ASP A 84 6.57 -7.37 -8.29
CA ASP A 84 5.37 -7.47 -9.12
C ASP A 84 5.71 -7.80 -10.59
N ALA A 85 6.83 -7.29 -11.10
CA ALA A 85 7.33 -7.58 -12.45
C ALA A 85 8.03 -8.94 -12.56
N ALA A 86 8.44 -9.53 -11.45
CA ALA A 86 9.07 -10.86 -11.42
C ALA A 86 8.07 -12.00 -11.69
N ASP A 87 6.76 -11.70 -11.75
CA ASP A 87 5.68 -12.66 -12.03
C ASP A 87 5.77 -13.91 -11.13
N LEU A 88 6.04 -13.67 -9.84
CA LEU A 88 6.19 -14.72 -8.84
C LEU A 88 4.90 -15.55 -8.75
N SER A 89 5.07 -16.87 -8.60
CA SER A 89 3.96 -17.77 -8.31
C SER A 89 3.43 -17.55 -6.88
N GLU A 90 2.19 -17.99 -6.61
CA GLU A 90 1.58 -17.84 -5.28
C GLU A 90 2.43 -18.47 -4.16
N ASP A 91 3.06 -19.60 -4.44
CA ASP A 91 4.00 -20.27 -3.51
C ASP A 91 5.24 -19.40 -3.23
N GLU A 92 5.79 -18.73 -4.25
CA GLU A 92 6.94 -17.83 -4.09
C GLU A 92 6.56 -16.56 -3.34
N GLU A 93 5.41 -15.96 -3.65
CA GLU A 93 4.86 -14.83 -2.91
C GLU A 93 4.66 -15.16 -1.43
N ALA A 94 4.18 -16.36 -1.11
CA ALA A 94 3.95 -16.80 0.27
C ALA A 94 5.26 -16.95 1.09
N THR A 95 6.41 -17.10 0.43
CA THR A 95 7.72 -17.13 1.10
C THR A 95 8.31 -15.75 1.36
N LEU A 96 7.72 -14.70 0.78
CA LEU A 96 8.17 -13.33 0.99
C LEU A 96 7.91 -12.87 2.41
N SER A 97 8.78 -11.98 2.90
CA SER A 97 8.50 -11.25 4.14
C SER A 97 7.27 -10.36 3.98
N ASN A 98 6.56 -10.08 5.08
CA ASN A 98 5.42 -9.15 5.07
C ASN A 98 5.79 -7.80 4.42
N PHE A 99 6.99 -7.30 4.70
CA PHE A 99 7.54 -6.07 4.10
C PHE A 99 7.58 -6.11 2.56
N ALA A 100 7.96 -7.24 1.98
CA ALA A 100 8.02 -7.43 0.53
C ALA A 100 6.62 -7.66 -0.08
N MET A 101 5.74 -8.36 0.63
CA MET A 101 4.34 -8.52 0.22
C MET A 101 3.59 -7.18 0.22
N ASP A 102 3.84 -6.33 1.22
CA ASP A 102 3.26 -4.99 1.31
C ASP A 102 3.83 -4.06 0.23
N ALA A 103 5.12 -4.18 -0.09
CA ALA A 103 5.76 -3.45 -1.20
C ALA A 103 5.09 -3.77 -2.53
N MET A 104 4.96 -5.06 -2.82
CA MET A 104 4.34 -5.56 -4.05
C MET A 104 2.85 -5.19 -4.10
N ALA A 105 2.14 -5.23 -2.97
CA ALA A 105 0.76 -4.75 -2.86
C ALA A 105 0.65 -3.27 -3.24
N ALA A 106 1.53 -2.43 -2.69
CA ALA A 106 1.57 -1.00 -3.01
C ALA A 106 1.86 -0.79 -4.51
N ALA A 107 2.85 -1.48 -5.07
CA ALA A 107 3.19 -1.41 -6.48
C ALA A 107 2.03 -1.80 -7.41
N ARG A 108 1.33 -2.90 -7.11
CA ARG A 108 0.13 -3.34 -7.87
C ARG A 108 -0.95 -2.27 -7.92
N ILE A 109 -1.19 -1.60 -6.78
CA ILE A 109 -2.21 -0.55 -6.69
C ILE A 109 -1.76 0.72 -7.39
N LEU A 110 -0.47 1.05 -7.29
CA LEU A 110 0.11 2.16 -8.04
C LEU A 110 0.01 1.89 -9.55
N ARG A 111 0.23 0.64 -10.00
CA ARG A 111 0.11 0.23 -11.39
C ARG A 111 -1.32 0.34 -11.89
N SER A 112 -2.29 -0.22 -11.16
CA SER A 112 -3.70 -0.22 -11.57
C SER A 112 -4.36 1.15 -11.61
N ARG A 113 -3.81 2.14 -10.90
CA ARG A 113 -4.27 3.54 -10.96
C ARG A 113 -3.59 4.38 -12.03
N ALA A 114 -2.63 3.82 -12.76
CA ALA A 114 -1.91 4.50 -13.84
C ALA A 114 -2.39 4.12 -15.24
N GLU A 115 -3.30 3.15 -15.35
CA GLU A 115 -3.97 2.69 -16.58
C GLU A 115 -5.36 3.35 -16.71
#